data_AF-A0A9W9SI36-F1
#
_entry.id   AF-A0A9W9SI36-F1
#
_cell.length_a   1.000
_cell.length_b   1.000
_cell.length_c   1.000
_cell.angle_alpha   90.00
_cell.angle_beta   90.00
_cell.angle_gamma   90.00
#
_symmetry.space_group_name_H-M   'P 1'
#
loop_
_entity.id
_entity.type
_entity.pdbx_description
1 polymer ?
#
loop_
_entity_poly.entity_id
_entity_poly.type
_entity_poly.pdbx_seq_one_letter_code
_entity_poly.pdbx_strand_id
1 'polypeptide(L)'
;MNQELPPPEDYDNPAPKPGEGCALAGCDKTEELNRCSACKVFLYCTREHQVEDRPAHKTTCNEIKKARANVEKQRQALIDDPEFRNDNPFENHVGRFWKLRETRPYMMSLSKLAQAFQNKLYRPALEAELEVCMELLRLCPGDNMGVRETVPALFIRLNRDQECYDFIKWWATTANERDYDWDTSDRYLNIKNADIFEPCDFVNEKSLIGSLSLHACMMILKIKFVLDLIKLRATQNSIEKMSANLCAEAGPPPEEIFEELKKGKLQKLGYSCTPRAPC
;
A
#
# COMPACT_ATOMS: atom_id res chain seq x y z
N MET A 1 -8.53 -36.29 5.74
CA MET A 1 -9.70 -35.40 5.63
C MET A 1 -9.37 -34.37 4.57
N ASN A 2 -9.76 -34.65 3.33
CA ASN A 2 -9.66 -33.69 2.24
C ASN A 2 -10.88 -32.78 2.34
N GLN A 3 -10.69 -31.55 2.79
CA GLN A 3 -11.69 -30.51 2.56
C GLN A 3 -11.43 -29.97 1.16
N GLU A 4 -12.39 -30.24 0.27
CA GLU A 4 -12.42 -29.67 -1.08
C GLU A 4 -12.46 -28.14 -0.97
N LEU A 5 -11.58 -27.48 -1.73
CA LEU A 5 -11.62 -26.03 -1.89
C LEU A 5 -12.94 -25.63 -2.56
N PRO A 6 -13.60 -24.55 -2.12
CA PRO A 6 -14.87 -24.12 -2.68
C PRO A 6 -14.74 -23.73 -4.17
N PRO A 7 -15.85 -23.76 -4.94
CA PRO A 7 -15.86 -23.53 -6.38
C PRO A 7 -15.38 -22.11 -6.76
N PRO A 8 -14.86 -21.92 -7.99
CA PRO A 8 -14.30 -20.63 -8.43
C PRO A 8 -15.27 -19.45 -8.43
N GLU A 9 -16.58 -19.71 -8.44
CA GLU A 9 -17.65 -18.70 -8.52
C GLU A 9 -17.75 -17.83 -7.25
N ASP A 10 -17.17 -18.26 -6.12
CA ASP A 10 -17.12 -17.47 -4.87
C ASP A 10 -15.97 -16.44 -4.84
N TYR A 11 -15.06 -16.43 -5.83
CA TYR A 11 -13.96 -15.45 -5.90
C TYR A 11 -14.30 -14.16 -6.65
N ASP A 12 -15.51 -14.05 -7.21
CA ASP A 12 -16.00 -12.83 -7.87
C ASP A 12 -16.49 -11.77 -6.89
N ASN A 13 -16.54 -12.09 -5.60
CA ASN A 13 -16.75 -11.08 -4.58
C ASN A 13 -15.39 -10.45 -4.23
N PRO A 14 -15.10 -9.19 -4.65
CA PRO A 14 -13.88 -8.54 -4.25
C PRO A 14 -13.82 -8.58 -2.72
N ALA A 15 -12.75 -9.14 -2.16
CA ALA A 15 -12.54 -9.16 -0.73
C ALA A 15 -12.94 -7.79 -0.17
N PRO A 16 -13.83 -7.72 0.84
CA PRO A 16 -14.43 -6.47 1.29
C PRO A 16 -13.31 -5.46 1.50
N LYS A 17 -13.38 -4.34 0.77
CA LYS A 17 -12.35 -3.29 0.84
C LYS A 17 -12.16 -2.93 2.31
N PRO A 18 -10.94 -2.95 2.86
CA PRO A 18 -10.70 -2.69 4.28
C PRO A 18 -11.25 -1.32 4.73
N GLY A 19 -12.44 -1.29 5.32
CA GLY A 19 -12.98 -0.17 6.08
C GLY A 19 -13.02 1.19 5.39
N GLU A 20 -13.41 1.25 4.12
CA GLU A 20 -13.65 2.51 3.40
C GLU A 20 -15.07 3.09 3.66
N GLY A 21 -15.87 2.41 4.48
CA GLY A 21 -17.25 2.77 4.81
C GLY A 21 -17.48 3.17 6.25
N CYS A 22 -18.73 3.47 6.58
CA CYS A 22 -19.20 3.64 7.94
C CYS A 22 -18.86 2.39 8.77
N ALA A 23 -18.33 2.59 9.98
CA ALA A 23 -17.92 1.49 10.84
C ALA A 23 -19.09 0.75 11.53
N LEU A 24 -20.31 1.30 11.49
CA LEU A 24 -21.48 0.62 12.03
C LEU A 24 -21.83 -0.59 11.16
N ALA A 25 -21.97 -1.76 11.78
CA ALA A 25 -22.35 -2.99 11.08
C ALA A 25 -23.72 -2.82 10.39
N GLY A 26 -23.79 -3.19 9.10
CA GLY A 26 -25.01 -3.07 8.29
C GLY A 26 -25.20 -1.70 7.64
N CYS A 27 -24.24 -0.78 7.76
CA CYS A 27 -24.25 0.48 7.01
C CYS A 27 -23.29 0.44 5.83
N ASP A 28 -23.82 0.58 4.62
CA ASP A 28 -23.03 0.54 3.38
C ASP A 28 -22.58 1.92 2.88
N LYS A 29 -22.77 2.99 3.68
CA LYS A 29 -22.35 4.34 3.28
C LYS A 29 -20.84 4.45 3.24
N THR A 30 -20.31 4.90 2.12
CA THR A 30 -18.88 5.11 1.85
C THR A 30 -18.50 6.58 1.67
N GLU A 31 -19.49 7.46 1.52
CA GLU A 31 -19.30 8.89 1.29
C GLU A 31 -19.72 9.73 2.50
N GLU A 32 -19.27 10.99 2.54
CA GLU A 32 -19.59 11.97 3.60
C GLU A 32 -19.30 11.45 5.04
N LEU A 33 -18.20 10.71 5.17
CA LEU A 33 -17.82 10.09 6.44
C LEU A 33 -17.04 11.04 7.34
N ASN A 34 -17.41 11.08 8.61
CA ASN A 34 -16.72 11.81 9.65
C ASN A 34 -15.83 10.88 10.47
N ARG A 35 -14.59 11.31 10.69
CA ARG A 35 -13.66 10.60 11.58
C ARG A 35 -14.08 10.77 13.04
N CYS A 36 -14.01 9.71 13.82
CA CYS A 36 -14.16 9.79 15.27
C CYS A 36 -13.16 10.83 15.82
N SER A 37 -13.67 11.83 16.54
CA SER A 37 -12.86 12.95 17.03
C SER A 37 -11.76 12.53 18.02
N ALA A 38 -11.92 11.39 18.69
CA ALA A 38 -10.99 10.88 19.70
C ALA A 38 -9.84 10.05 19.09
N CYS A 39 -10.16 8.95 18.41
CA CYS A 39 -9.15 8.02 17.88
C CYS A 39 -8.69 8.34 16.46
N LYS A 40 -9.47 9.13 15.71
CA LYS A 40 -9.23 9.54 14.30
C LYS A 40 -9.23 8.41 13.25
N VAL A 41 -9.55 7.17 13.64
CA VAL A 41 -9.49 6.01 12.73
C VAL A 41 -10.85 5.43 12.33
N PHE A 42 -11.87 5.49 13.19
CA PHE A 42 -13.21 5.04 12.83
C PHE A 42 -13.95 6.12 12.04
N LEU A 43 -14.71 5.70 11.03
CA LEU A 43 -15.48 6.54 10.13
C LEU A 43 -16.98 6.33 10.35
N TYR A 44 -17.76 7.41 10.38
CA TYR A 44 -19.21 7.34 10.51
C TYR A 44 -19.90 8.37 9.61
N CYS A 45 -20.95 7.96 8.92
CA CYS A 45 -21.76 8.88 8.13
C CYS A 45 -22.57 9.86 9.00
N THR A 46 -22.89 9.46 10.24
CA THR A 46 -23.68 10.28 11.18
C THR A 46 -23.22 10.09 12.62
N ARG A 47 -23.65 11.00 13.51
CA ARG A 47 -23.36 10.91 14.94
C ARG A 47 -24.10 9.74 15.59
N GLU A 48 -25.29 9.42 15.09
CA GLU A 48 -26.13 8.32 15.57
C GLU A 48 -25.40 6.99 15.40
N HIS A 49 -24.81 6.74 14.22
CA HIS A 49 -24.05 5.51 13.97
C HIS A 49 -22.81 5.40 14.87
N GLN A 50 -22.16 6.53 15.19
CA GLN A 50 -21.05 6.54 16.15
C GLN A 50 -21.50 6.17 17.57
N VAL A 51 -22.68 6.65 17.98
CA VAL A 51 -23.25 6.34 19.30
C VAL A 51 -23.66 4.87 19.38
N GLU A 52 -24.25 4.34 18.32
CA GLU A 52 -24.66 2.93 18.24
C GLU A 52 -23.46 1.97 18.23
N ASP A 53 -22.42 2.28 17.46
CA ASP A 53 -21.18 1.48 17.42
C ASP A 53 -20.31 1.66 18.69
N ARG A 54 -20.64 2.63 19.56
CA ARG A 54 -19.82 2.97 20.72
C ARG A 54 -19.43 1.77 21.60
N PRO A 55 -20.31 0.81 21.93
CA PRO A 55 -19.94 -0.35 22.75
C PRO A 55 -18.82 -1.19 22.12
N ALA A 56 -18.85 -1.41 20.80
CA ALA A 56 -17.85 -2.20 20.07
C ALA A 56 -16.54 -1.41 19.87
N HIS A 57 -16.65 -0.14 19.49
CA HIS A 57 -15.49 0.71 19.21
C HIS A 57 -14.75 1.20 20.47
N LYS A 58 -15.42 1.33 21.64
CA LYS A 58 -14.90 2.06 22.82
C LYS A 58 -13.51 1.61 23.29
N THR A 59 -13.25 0.31 23.35
CA THR A 59 -11.97 -0.22 23.83
C THR A 59 -10.83 0.25 22.92
N THR A 60 -10.96 0.00 21.62
CA THR A 60 -9.96 0.43 20.61
C THR A 60 -9.84 1.95 20.56
N CYS A 61 -10.95 2.68 20.69
CA CYS A 61 -10.95 4.14 20.76
C CYS A 61 -10.01 4.67 21.83
N ASN A 62 -10.16 4.14 23.04
CA ASN A 62 -9.49 4.62 24.23
C ASN A 62 -8.00 4.23 24.21
N GLU A 63 -7.68 3.05 23.70
CA GLU A 63 -6.30 2.58 23.49
C GLU A 63 -5.54 3.53 22.56
N ILE A 64 -6.07 3.80 21.37
CA ILE A 64 -5.45 4.71 20.39
C ILE A 64 -5.35 6.14 20.96
N LYS A 65 -6.43 6.63 21.59
CA LYS A 65 -6.43 7.97 22.21
C LYS A 65 -5.33 8.09 23.26
N LYS A 66 -5.19 7.08 24.13
CA LYS A 66 -4.17 7.06 25.19
C LYS A 66 -2.76 6.98 24.60
N ALA A 67 -2.56 6.14 23.57
CA ALA A 67 -1.28 6.00 22.91
C ALA A 67 -0.84 7.31 22.23
N ARG A 68 -1.74 7.98 21.48
CA ARG A 68 -1.48 9.30 20.87
C ARG A 68 -1.13 10.35 21.91
N ALA A 69 -1.89 10.43 23.01
CA ALA A 69 -1.60 11.35 24.10
C ALA A 69 -0.23 11.09 24.74
N ASN A 70 0.19 9.83 24.84
CA ASN A 70 1.51 9.49 25.36
C ASN A 70 2.63 9.88 24.39
N VAL A 71 2.46 9.69 23.07
CA VAL A 71 3.41 10.16 22.06
C VAL A 71 3.62 11.66 22.17
N GLU A 72 2.53 12.42 22.27
CA GLU A 72 2.61 13.88 22.42
C GLU A 72 3.31 14.29 23.71
N LYS A 73 2.98 13.63 24.82
CA LYS A 73 3.66 13.85 26.10
C LYS A 73 5.17 13.60 26.00
N GLN A 74 5.60 12.51 25.37
CA GLN A 74 7.03 12.21 25.22
C GLN A 74 7.71 13.15 24.22
N ARG A 75 7.00 13.60 23.17
CA ARG A 75 7.49 14.62 22.24
C ARG A 75 7.77 15.92 22.98
N GLN A 76 6.81 16.40 23.77
CA GLN A 76 6.97 17.64 24.55
C GLN A 76 8.10 17.50 25.58
N ALA A 77 8.20 16.35 26.25
CA ALA A 77 9.29 16.10 27.19
C ALA A 77 10.69 16.19 26.54
N LEU A 78 10.82 15.79 25.27
CA LEU A 78 12.08 15.96 24.52
C LEU A 78 12.37 17.40 24.13
N ILE A 79 11.34 18.17 23.77
CA ILE A 79 11.49 19.60 23.48
C ILE A 79 11.94 20.36 24.73
N ASP A 80 11.42 19.96 25.88
CA ASP A 80 11.72 20.59 27.17
C ASP A 80 12.99 20.02 27.84
N ASP A 81 13.65 19.03 27.23
CA ASP A 81 14.81 18.37 27.81
C ASP A 81 16.04 19.31 27.78
N PRO A 82 16.71 19.54 28.94
CA PRO A 82 17.90 20.38 29.00
C PRO A 82 19.06 19.94 28.09
N GLU A 83 19.19 18.64 27.78
CA GLU A 83 20.24 18.12 26.90
C GLU A 83 20.09 18.62 25.45
N PHE A 84 18.86 18.93 25.02
CA PHE A 84 18.58 19.48 23.69
C PHE A 84 18.38 21.01 23.72
N ARG A 85 18.90 21.71 24.72
CA ARG A 85 18.78 23.17 24.78
C ARG A 85 19.47 23.82 23.57
N ASN A 86 18.70 24.56 22.77
CA ASN A 86 19.11 25.17 21.49
C ASN A 86 19.42 24.16 20.37
N ASP A 87 18.94 22.93 20.51
CA ASP A 87 19.07 21.89 19.51
C ASP A 87 17.69 21.31 19.22
N ASN A 88 17.43 20.94 17.96
CA ASN A 88 16.18 20.28 17.60
C ASN A 88 16.43 18.78 17.43
N PRO A 89 16.04 17.93 18.40
CA PRO A 89 16.27 16.49 18.30
C PRO A 89 15.62 15.90 17.05
N PHE A 90 14.48 16.44 16.60
CA PHE A 90 13.72 15.91 15.46
C PHE A 90 14.29 16.30 14.08
N GLU A 91 15.33 17.12 14.05
CA GLU A 91 16.04 17.53 12.83
C GLU A 91 17.49 17.08 12.86
N ASN A 92 18.23 17.42 13.94
CA ASN A 92 19.68 17.23 14.00
C ASN A 92 20.10 15.82 14.45
N HIS A 93 19.19 15.04 15.04
CA HIS A 93 19.47 13.69 15.56
C HIS A 93 18.69 12.58 14.86
N VAL A 94 17.97 12.91 13.78
CA VAL A 94 17.30 11.92 12.93
C VAL A 94 18.31 10.87 12.48
N GLY A 95 17.90 9.61 12.47
CA GLY A 95 18.80 8.49 12.22
C GLY A 95 19.40 7.88 13.49
N ARG A 96 19.55 8.67 14.55
CA ARG A 96 20.32 8.31 15.75
C ARG A 96 19.49 8.19 17.02
N PHE A 97 18.17 8.27 16.93
CA PHE A 97 17.27 8.26 18.10
C PHE A 97 17.42 7.01 18.98
N TRP A 98 17.89 5.88 18.46
CA TRP A 98 18.11 4.70 19.30
C TRP A 98 19.42 4.76 20.10
N LYS A 99 20.40 5.52 19.60
CA LYS A 99 21.72 5.68 20.24
C LYS A 99 21.67 6.64 21.41
N LEU A 100 20.80 7.65 21.35
CA LEU A 100 20.58 8.61 22.43
C LEU A 100 19.57 8.02 23.42
N ARG A 101 19.87 8.11 24.72
CA ARG A 101 19.04 7.48 25.76
C ARG A 101 17.75 8.28 25.97
N GLU A 102 17.87 9.59 25.86
CA GLU A 102 16.86 10.61 26.12
C GLU A 102 15.69 10.48 25.14
N THR A 103 15.95 10.09 23.89
CA THR A 103 14.93 9.89 22.83
C THR A 103 14.20 8.55 22.88
N ARG A 104 14.70 7.57 23.63
CA ARG A 104 14.09 6.22 23.69
C ARG A 104 12.65 6.20 24.22
N PRO A 105 12.27 6.97 25.26
CA PRO A 105 10.87 7.08 25.68
C PRO A 105 9.92 7.50 24.56
N TYR A 106 10.33 8.44 23.71
CA TYR A 106 9.55 8.85 22.54
C TYR A 106 9.44 7.72 21.52
N MET A 107 10.56 7.09 21.15
CA MET A 107 10.58 5.93 20.24
C MET A 107 9.68 4.78 20.72
N MET A 108 9.76 4.43 22.01
CA MET A 108 8.91 3.42 22.63
C MET A 108 7.42 3.82 22.61
N SER A 109 7.11 5.10 22.75
CA SER A 109 5.72 5.58 22.68
C SER A 109 5.14 5.50 21.27
N LEU A 110 5.95 5.76 20.24
CA LEU A 110 5.58 5.54 18.84
C LEU A 110 5.35 4.05 18.55
N SER A 111 6.24 3.17 19.02
CA SER A 111 6.05 1.71 18.87
C SER A 111 4.74 1.23 19.52
N LYS A 112 4.40 1.74 20.71
CA LYS A 112 3.10 1.46 21.36
C LYS A 112 1.92 2.01 20.58
N LEU A 113 2.07 3.15 19.90
CA LEU A 113 1.02 3.70 19.04
C LEU A 113 0.81 2.84 17.80
N ALA A 114 1.88 2.37 17.14
CA ALA A 114 1.77 1.41 16.04
C ALA A 114 1.04 0.12 16.49
N GLN A 115 1.43 -0.44 17.64
CA GLN A 115 0.76 -1.62 18.21
C GLN A 115 -0.73 -1.38 18.52
N ALA A 116 -1.14 -0.15 18.86
CA ALA A 116 -2.55 0.17 19.09
C ALA A 116 -3.41 0.14 17.81
N PHE A 117 -2.78 0.24 16.63
CA PHE A 117 -3.44 0.08 15.34
C PHE A 117 -3.44 -1.37 14.82
N GLN A 118 -2.62 -2.25 15.40
CA GLN A 118 -2.53 -3.64 14.96
C GLN A 118 -3.89 -4.36 15.09
N ASN A 119 -4.11 -5.32 14.19
CA ASN A 119 -5.34 -6.12 14.08
C ASN A 119 -6.61 -5.29 13.76
N LYS A 120 -6.47 -4.03 13.31
CA LYS A 120 -7.60 -3.22 12.85
C LYS A 120 -7.63 -3.22 11.33
N LEU A 121 -8.77 -3.62 10.75
CA LEU A 121 -8.90 -3.80 9.30
C LEU A 121 -9.48 -2.57 8.59
N TYR A 122 -9.30 -1.37 9.15
CA TYR A 122 -9.82 -0.13 8.57
C TYR A 122 -8.73 0.65 7.86
N ARG A 123 -8.96 1.10 6.62
CA ARG A 123 -7.98 1.89 5.85
C ARG A 123 -7.36 3.04 6.66
N PRO A 124 -8.11 3.91 7.36
CA PRO A 124 -7.50 4.98 8.15
C PRO A 124 -6.60 4.51 9.30
N ALA A 125 -6.86 3.32 9.87
CA ALA A 125 -6.00 2.74 10.89
C ALA A 125 -4.71 2.20 10.27
N LEU A 126 -4.79 1.54 9.12
CA LEU A 126 -3.65 1.03 8.37
C LEU A 126 -2.74 2.17 7.87
N GLU A 127 -3.33 3.26 7.37
CA GLU A 127 -2.60 4.47 6.98
C GLU A 127 -1.86 5.07 8.17
N ALA A 128 -2.56 5.26 9.30
CA ALA A 128 -1.95 5.79 10.51
C ALA A 128 -0.85 4.87 11.08
N GLU A 129 -1.02 3.55 11.03
CA GLU A 129 0.00 2.59 11.45
C GLU A 129 1.24 2.69 10.57
N LEU A 130 1.05 2.73 9.24
CA LEU A 130 2.14 2.85 8.28
C LEU A 130 2.91 4.16 8.48
N GLU A 131 2.22 5.28 8.68
CA GLU A 131 2.85 6.57 9.00
C GLU A 131 3.74 6.47 10.25
N VAL A 132 3.24 5.87 11.34
CA VAL A 132 4.01 5.71 12.58
C VAL A 132 5.20 4.78 12.38
N CYS A 133 5.04 3.65 11.68
CA CYS A 133 6.13 2.73 11.37
C CYS A 133 7.22 3.40 10.51
N MET A 134 6.82 4.18 9.50
CA MET A 134 7.76 4.91 8.66
C MET A 134 8.49 6.02 9.43
N GLU A 135 7.82 6.71 10.37
CA GLU A 135 8.48 7.67 11.26
C GLU A 135 9.49 6.99 12.18
N LEU A 136 9.15 5.82 12.73
CA LEU A 136 10.09 5.02 13.53
C LEU A 136 11.34 4.64 12.75
N LEU A 137 11.18 4.21 11.50
CA LEU A 137 12.30 3.88 10.61
C LEU A 137 13.09 5.14 10.19
N ARG A 138 12.44 6.29 10.00
CA ARG A 138 13.14 7.56 9.74
C ARG A 138 14.03 7.95 10.91
N LEU A 139 13.51 7.85 12.13
CA LEU A 139 14.22 8.20 13.36
C LEU A 139 15.31 7.18 13.72
N CYS A 140 15.13 5.91 13.33
CA CYS A 140 16.07 4.81 13.52
C CYS A 140 16.10 3.89 12.29
N PRO A 141 16.91 4.23 11.25
CA PRO A 141 17.05 3.45 10.03
C PRO A 141 17.51 2.02 10.26
N GLY A 142 18.37 1.81 11.27
CA GLY A 142 18.82 0.47 11.68
C GLY A 142 17.73 -0.43 12.27
N ASP A 143 16.50 0.09 12.41
CA ASP A 143 15.31 -0.64 12.84
C ASP A 143 15.51 -1.48 14.10
N ASN A 144 16.08 -0.86 15.13
CA ASN A 144 16.34 -1.54 16.41
C ASN A 144 15.06 -1.99 17.15
N MET A 145 13.88 -1.54 16.71
CA MET A 145 12.59 -1.97 17.25
C MET A 145 11.86 -2.99 16.36
N GLY A 146 12.44 -3.37 15.21
CA GLY A 146 11.91 -4.43 14.35
C GLY A 146 10.59 -4.09 13.65
N VAL A 147 10.29 -2.80 13.42
CA VAL A 147 9.04 -2.40 12.79
C VAL A 147 9.01 -2.65 11.29
N ARG A 148 10.16 -2.90 10.64
CA ARG A 148 10.22 -3.24 9.21
C ARG A 148 9.41 -4.48 8.85
N GLU A 149 9.22 -5.39 9.80
CA GLU A 149 8.48 -6.63 9.63
C GLU A 149 6.98 -6.41 9.34
N THR A 150 6.43 -5.28 9.82
CA THR A 150 5.02 -4.95 9.66
C THR A 150 4.74 -4.13 8.39
N VAL A 151 5.72 -3.33 7.94
CA VAL A 151 5.55 -2.34 6.87
C VAL A 151 5.06 -2.96 5.55
N PRO A 152 5.64 -4.06 5.03
CA PRO A 152 5.16 -4.67 3.77
C PRO A 152 3.72 -5.16 3.82
N ALA A 153 3.29 -5.73 4.95
CA ALA A 153 1.91 -6.16 5.11
C ALA A 153 0.94 -4.96 5.06
N LEU A 154 1.34 -3.82 5.63
CA LEU A 154 0.55 -2.57 5.55
C LEU A 154 0.48 -2.04 4.11
N PHE A 155 1.59 -2.01 3.38
CA PHE A 155 1.59 -1.59 1.98
C PHE A 155 0.65 -2.45 1.12
N ILE A 156 0.73 -3.77 1.22
CA ILE A 156 -0.15 -4.70 0.47
C ILE A 156 -1.62 -4.44 0.78
N ARG A 157 -1.97 -4.27 2.06
CA ARG A 157 -3.36 -4.03 2.50
C ARG A 157 -3.90 -2.67 2.06
N LEU A 158 -3.01 -1.71 1.80
CA LEU A 158 -3.35 -0.38 1.28
C LEU A 158 -3.31 -0.33 -0.26
N ASN A 159 -3.04 -1.47 -0.94
CA ASN A 159 -2.80 -1.57 -2.38
C ASN A 159 -1.64 -0.69 -2.88
N ARG A 160 -0.61 -0.53 -2.05
CA ARG A 160 0.63 0.20 -2.37
C ARG A 160 1.71 -0.79 -2.80
N ASP A 161 1.39 -1.59 -3.81
CA ASP A 161 2.15 -2.79 -4.15
C ASP A 161 3.58 -2.48 -4.66
N GLN A 162 3.76 -1.42 -5.45
CA GLN A 162 5.08 -0.98 -5.92
C GLN A 162 5.98 -0.55 -4.75
N GLU A 163 5.46 0.23 -3.80
CA GLU A 163 6.22 0.69 -2.64
C GLU A 163 6.58 -0.47 -1.71
N CYS A 164 5.70 -1.46 -1.59
CA CYS A 164 6.00 -2.71 -0.89
C CYS A 164 7.21 -3.42 -1.51
N TYR A 165 7.20 -3.57 -2.83
CA TYR A 165 8.29 -4.23 -3.56
C TYR A 165 9.61 -3.48 -3.41
N ASP A 166 9.61 -2.16 -3.65
CA ASP A 166 10.78 -1.30 -3.52
C ASP A 166 11.36 -1.37 -2.10
N PHE A 167 10.50 -1.37 -1.08
CA PHE A 167 10.90 -1.50 0.32
C PHE A 167 11.55 -2.85 0.61
N ILE A 168 10.92 -3.97 0.22
CA ILE A 168 11.49 -5.32 0.41
C ILE A 168 12.83 -5.44 -0.32
N LYS A 169 12.90 -4.99 -1.59
CA LYS A 169 14.12 -5.05 -2.39
C LYS A 169 15.25 -4.28 -1.71
N TRP A 170 14.97 -3.08 -1.22
CA TRP A 170 15.98 -2.27 -0.54
C TRP A 170 16.55 -2.96 0.71
N TRP A 171 15.68 -3.53 1.55
CA TRP A 171 16.10 -4.27 2.74
C TRP A 171 16.88 -5.56 2.41
N ALA A 172 16.55 -6.22 1.30
CA ALA A 172 17.21 -7.44 0.88
C ALA A 172 18.54 -7.21 0.13
N THR A 173 18.75 -6.00 -0.41
CA THR A 173 19.92 -5.65 -1.22
C THR A 173 20.79 -4.62 -0.52
N THR A 174 20.50 -3.32 -0.71
CA THR A 174 21.31 -2.20 -0.23
C THR A 174 21.56 -2.26 1.28
N ALA A 175 20.55 -2.58 2.08
CA ALA A 175 20.68 -2.68 3.54
C ALA A 175 21.56 -3.86 4.01
N ASN A 176 21.76 -4.87 3.15
CA ASN A 176 22.54 -6.06 3.45
C ASN A 176 23.99 -5.96 2.93
N GLU A 177 24.37 -4.84 2.34
CA GLU A 177 25.75 -4.56 1.97
C GLU A 177 26.62 -4.41 3.23
N ARG A 178 27.81 -5.02 3.21
CA ARG A 178 28.69 -5.08 4.40
C ARG A 178 29.18 -3.72 4.88
N ASP A 179 29.26 -2.77 3.97
CA ASP A 179 29.74 -1.40 4.17
C ASP A 179 28.59 -0.39 4.30
N TYR A 180 27.35 -0.84 4.45
CA TYR A 180 26.21 0.05 4.62
C TYR A 180 26.31 0.84 5.94
N ASP A 181 26.34 2.17 5.86
CA ASP A 181 26.31 3.07 7.02
C ASP A 181 24.87 3.45 7.41
N TRP A 182 24.46 3.02 8.58
CA TRP A 182 23.13 3.32 9.14
C TRP A 182 22.96 4.76 9.63
N ASP A 183 24.04 5.53 9.80
CA ASP A 183 23.99 6.87 10.37
C ASP A 183 23.95 7.99 9.32
N THR A 184 24.60 7.82 8.17
CA THR A 184 24.80 8.93 7.21
C THR A 184 24.57 8.58 5.75
N SER A 185 24.08 7.37 5.44
CA SER A 185 23.87 6.92 4.06
C SER A 185 22.72 7.66 3.37
N ASP A 186 23.02 8.28 2.23
CA ASP A 186 22.07 8.81 1.26
C ASP A 186 21.32 7.70 0.50
N ARG A 187 21.75 6.45 0.66
CA ARG A 187 21.16 5.28 0.01
C ARG A 187 19.92 4.76 0.75
N TYR A 188 19.49 5.39 1.83
CA TYR A 188 18.34 4.93 2.62
C TYR A 188 17.02 4.95 1.82
N LEU A 189 16.39 3.77 1.68
CA LEU A 189 15.13 3.56 0.92
C LEU A 189 15.08 4.25 -0.44
N ASN A 190 16.23 4.32 -1.13
CA ASN A 190 16.40 5.06 -2.39
C ASN A 190 15.94 4.28 -3.63
N ILE A 191 15.69 2.97 -3.51
CA ILE A 191 15.08 2.18 -4.58
C ILE A 191 13.65 2.66 -4.80
N LYS A 192 13.33 3.01 -6.04
CA LYS A 192 12.00 3.45 -6.49
C LYS A 192 11.71 2.86 -7.86
N ASN A 193 10.47 2.41 -8.07
CA ASN A 193 9.99 1.85 -9.33
C ASN A 193 10.87 0.68 -9.84
N ALA A 194 11.32 -0.18 -8.92
CA ALA A 194 12.05 -1.37 -9.32
C ALA A 194 11.16 -2.28 -10.16
N ASP A 195 11.76 -2.99 -11.12
CA ASP A 195 11.05 -3.90 -12.00
C ASP A 195 10.49 -5.08 -11.20
N ILE A 196 9.17 -5.07 -11.01
CA ILE A 196 8.49 -6.10 -10.24
C ILE A 196 8.55 -7.48 -10.89
N PHE A 197 8.89 -7.58 -12.18
CA PHE A 197 9.01 -8.83 -12.93
C PHE A 197 10.44 -9.37 -12.98
N GLU A 198 11.41 -8.66 -12.40
CA GLU A 198 12.79 -9.14 -12.37
C GLU A 198 12.94 -10.43 -11.52
N PRO A 199 13.98 -11.24 -11.80
CA PRO A 199 14.33 -12.38 -10.97
C PRO A 199 14.51 -11.98 -9.50
N CYS A 200 13.92 -12.75 -8.59
CA CYS A 200 13.93 -12.44 -7.15
C CYS A 200 15.01 -13.19 -6.39
N ASP A 201 16.14 -13.47 -7.03
CA ASP A 201 17.27 -14.17 -6.43
C ASP A 201 17.87 -13.38 -5.26
N PHE A 202 17.61 -12.08 -5.20
CA PHE A 202 17.94 -11.21 -4.07
C PHE A 202 17.06 -11.45 -2.83
N VAL A 203 16.02 -12.29 -2.90
CA VAL A 203 15.19 -12.75 -1.79
C VAL A 203 15.61 -14.19 -1.47
N ASN A 204 16.88 -14.36 -1.10
CA ASN A 204 17.47 -15.63 -0.71
C ASN A 204 17.73 -15.70 0.81
N GLU A 205 18.03 -16.90 1.31
CA GLU A 205 18.30 -17.15 2.74
C GLU A 205 19.35 -16.21 3.36
N LYS A 206 20.31 -15.72 2.57
CA LYS A 206 21.41 -14.83 3.02
C LYS A 206 21.08 -13.34 2.92
N SER A 207 20.04 -12.98 2.17
CA SER A 207 19.62 -11.59 1.93
C SER A 207 18.57 -11.08 2.91
N LEU A 208 17.78 -12.00 3.46
CA LEU A 208 16.60 -11.73 4.29
C LEU A 208 16.72 -12.35 5.68
N ILE A 209 17.96 -12.61 6.12
CA ILE A 209 18.36 -13.51 7.22
C ILE A 209 17.30 -13.56 8.34
N GLY A 210 16.35 -14.47 8.19
CA GLY A 210 15.35 -14.86 9.19
C GLY A 210 13.90 -14.38 9.06
N SER A 211 13.54 -13.40 8.21
CA SER A 211 12.16 -12.87 8.23
C SER A 211 11.16 -13.67 7.38
N LEU A 212 10.33 -14.49 8.01
CA LEU A 212 9.21 -15.18 7.35
C LEU A 212 8.14 -14.21 6.83
N SER A 213 7.91 -13.10 7.53
CA SER A 213 6.93 -12.06 7.17
C SER A 213 7.24 -11.41 5.83
N LEU A 214 8.50 -11.06 5.59
CA LEU A 214 8.93 -10.42 4.34
C LEU A 214 8.80 -11.38 3.16
N HIS A 215 9.18 -12.66 3.33
CA HIS A 215 8.98 -13.69 2.30
C HIS A 215 7.51 -13.90 1.97
N ALA A 216 6.64 -13.97 2.99
CA ALA A 216 5.21 -14.09 2.79
C ALA A 216 4.66 -12.90 1.98
N CYS A 217 5.05 -11.67 2.33
CA CYS A 217 4.63 -10.46 1.60
C CYS A 217 5.13 -10.48 0.15
N MET A 218 6.38 -10.90 -0.10
CA MET A 218 6.93 -11.01 -1.45
C MET A 218 6.20 -12.06 -2.29
N MET A 219 5.89 -13.22 -1.70
CA MET A 219 5.09 -14.25 -2.38
C MET A 219 3.68 -13.74 -2.70
N ILE A 220 3.03 -13.06 -1.75
CA ILE A 220 1.70 -12.46 -1.95
C ILE A 220 1.74 -11.46 -3.10
N LEU A 221 2.74 -10.57 -3.15
CA LEU A 221 2.91 -9.64 -4.26
C LEU A 221 3.02 -10.38 -5.60
N LYS A 222 3.92 -11.36 -5.70
CA LYS A 222 4.09 -12.14 -6.94
C LYS A 222 2.81 -12.86 -7.37
N ILE A 223 2.07 -13.43 -6.43
CA ILE A 223 0.77 -14.05 -6.70
C ILE A 223 -0.23 -13.00 -7.21
N LYS A 224 -0.35 -11.83 -6.56
CA LYS A 224 -1.22 -10.74 -7.02
C LYS A 224 -0.92 -10.37 -8.47
N PHE A 225 0.35 -10.16 -8.82
CA PHE A 225 0.72 -9.81 -10.20
C PHE A 225 0.46 -10.91 -11.21
N VAL A 226 0.70 -12.18 -10.87
CA VAL A 226 0.36 -13.30 -11.75
C VAL A 226 -1.14 -13.34 -12.00
N LEU A 227 -1.96 -13.17 -10.96
CA LEU A 227 -3.42 -13.11 -11.10
C LEU A 227 -3.85 -11.92 -11.97
N ASP A 228 -3.23 -10.75 -11.80
CA ASP A 228 -3.53 -9.57 -12.61
C ASP A 228 -3.12 -9.76 -14.07
N LEU A 229 -1.97 -10.39 -14.36
CA LEU A 229 -1.57 -10.74 -15.72
C LEU A 229 -2.51 -11.76 -16.36
N ILE A 230 -2.99 -12.75 -15.60
CA ILE A 230 -4.00 -13.72 -16.07
C ILE A 230 -5.30 -12.99 -16.43
N LYS A 231 -5.77 -12.08 -15.57
CA LYS A 231 -6.95 -11.26 -15.82
C LYS A 231 -6.79 -10.38 -17.05
N LEU A 232 -5.65 -9.68 -17.17
CA LEU A 232 -5.35 -8.84 -18.34
C LEU A 232 -5.35 -9.65 -19.64
N ARG A 233 -4.76 -10.85 -19.64
CA ARG A 233 -4.78 -11.75 -20.79
C ARG A 233 -6.20 -12.21 -21.15
N ALA A 234 -7.02 -12.53 -20.14
CA ALA A 234 -8.42 -12.88 -20.37
C ALA A 234 -9.22 -11.70 -20.97
N THR A 235 -9.02 -10.49 -20.46
CA THR A 235 -9.63 -9.27 -21.00
C THR A 235 -9.19 -9.02 -22.45
N GLN A 236 -7.90 -9.17 -22.75
CA GLN A 236 -7.35 -9.02 -24.10
C GLN A 236 -8.02 -9.98 -25.09
N ASN A 237 -8.14 -11.26 -24.72
CA ASN A 237 -8.81 -12.26 -25.56
C ASN A 237 -10.29 -11.92 -25.81
N SER A 238 -10.98 -11.35 -24.83
CA SER A 238 -12.38 -10.92 -24.98
C SER A 238 -12.50 -9.72 -25.93
N ILE A 239 -11.58 -8.76 -25.85
CA ILE A 239 -11.52 -7.61 -26.77
C ILE A 239 -11.29 -8.08 -28.21
N GLU A 240 -10.37 -9.02 -28.42
CA GLU A 240 -10.09 -9.60 -29.73
C GLU A 240 -11.31 -10.30 -30.33
N LYS A 241 -12.06 -11.07 -29.53
CA LYS A 241 -13.31 -11.70 -29.95
C LYS A 241 -14.40 -10.69 -30.32
N MET A 242 -14.59 -9.66 -29.49
CA MET A 242 -15.58 -8.60 -29.77
C MET A 242 -15.24 -7.86 -31.06
N SER A 243 -13.95 -7.58 -31.29
CA SER A 243 -13.47 -6.92 -32.51
C SER A 243 -13.72 -7.79 -33.74
N ALA A 244 -13.44 -9.10 -33.65
CA ALA A 244 -13.70 -10.04 -34.75
C ALA A 244 -15.21 -10.14 -35.07
N ASN A 245 -16.08 -10.17 -34.06
CA ASN A 245 -17.53 -10.22 -34.25
C ASN A 245 -18.06 -8.94 -34.91
N LEU A 246 -17.59 -7.76 -34.49
CA LEU A 246 -17.95 -6.48 -35.12
C LEU A 246 -17.52 -6.43 -36.59
N CYS A 247 -16.33 -6.94 -36.92
CA CYS A 247 -15.89 -7.06 -38.32
C CYS A 247 -16.73 -8.06 -39.13
N ALA A 248 -17.24 -9.12 -38.50
CA ALA A 248 -18.12 -10.08 -39.16
C ALA A 248 -19.55 -9.53 -39.38
N GLU A 249 -20.09 -8.77 -38.43
CA GLU A 249 -21.41 -8.13 -38.52
C GLU A 249 -21.44 -6.94 -39.48
N ALA A 250 -20.33 -6.21 -39.62
CA ALA A 250 -20.22 -5.10 -40.57
C ALA A 250 -20.34 -5.53 -42.05
N GLY A 251 -20.27 -6.84 -42.33
CA GLY A 251 -20.24 -7.40 -43.69
C GLY A 251 -18.98 -6.98 -44.46
N PRO A 252 -18.72 -7.58 -45.64
CA PRO A 252 -17.70 -7.04 -46.53
C PRO A 252 -18.07 -5.59 -46.89
N PRO A 253 -17.10 -4.66 -46.97
CA PRO A 253 -17.35 -3.32 -47.49
C PRO A 253 -18.13 -3.41 -48.81
N PRO A 254 -19.15 -2.57 -49.05
CA PRO A 254 -19.91 -2.58 -50.29
C PRO A 254 -18.96 -2.63 -51.50
N GLU A 255 -19.25 -3.49 -52.49
CA GLU A 255 -18.39 -3.69 -53.68
C GLU A 255 -18.03 -2.37 -54.37
N GLU A 256 -18.88 -1.35 -54.27
CA GLU A 256 -18.65 0.02 -54.74
C GLU A 256 -17.40 0.67 -54.15
N ILE A 257 -17.06 0.40 -52.88
CA ILE A 257 -15.84 0.90 -52.23
C ILE A 257 -14.59 0.22 -52.82
N PHE A 258 -14.66 -1.08 -53.08
CA PHE A 258 -13.57 -1.83 -53.71
C PHE A 258 -13.36 -1.43 -55.18
N GLU A 259 -14.43 -1.14 -55.91
CA GLU A 259 -14.38 -0.65 -57.29
C GLU A 259 -13.84 0.79 -57.38
N GLU A 260 -14.21 1.67 -56.45
CA GLU A 260 -13.63 3.03 -56.37
C GLU A 260 -12.15 3.02 -55.94
N LEU A 261 -11.75 2.09 -55.07
CA LEU A 261 -10.35 1.83 -54.70
C LEU A 261 -9.51 1.36 -55.91
N LYS A 262 -10.02 0.40 -56.69
CA LYS A 262 -9.38 -0.07 -57.93
C LYS A 262 -9.27 1.01 -59.01
N LYS A 263 -10.21 1.97 -59.02
CA LYS A 263 -10.22 3.11 -59.95
C LYS A 263 -9.36 4.29 -59.47
N GLY A 264 -8.69 4.18 -58.32
CA GLY A 264 -7.81 5.23 -57.80
C GLY A 264 -8.53 6.51 -57.35
N LYS A 265 -9.84 6.43 -57.03
CA LYS A 265 -10.68 7.59 -56.72
C LYS A 265 -11.02 7.70 -55.23
N LEU A 266 -10.02 7.65 -54.35
CA LEU A 266 -10.18 8.02 -52.94
C LEU A 266 -10.17 9.56 -52.74
N GLN A 267 -11.12 10.27 -53.36
CA GLN A 267 -11.31 11.72 -53.08
C GLN A 267 -12.76 12.12 -52.77
N LYS A 268 -13.71 11.17 -52.64
CA LYS A 268 -15.12 11.51 -52.40
C LYS A 268 -15.84 10.78 -51.26
N LEU A 269 -15.12 10.09 -50.39
CA LEU A 269 -15.69 9.62 -49.12
C LEU A 269 -15.09 10.47 -48.00
N GLY A 270 -15.87 11.46 -47.54
CA GLY A 270 -15.51 12.44 -46.51
C GLY A 270 -15.34 11.85 -45.11
N TYR A 271 -14.53 10.81 -44.97
CA TYR A 271 -14.07 10.30 -43.68
C TYR A 271 -12.59 10.64 -43.54
N SER A 272 -12.32 11.77 -42.87
CA SER A 272 -10.98 12.07 -42.37
C SER A 272 -10.68 11.14 -41.20
N CYS A 273 -10.20 9.93 -41.48
CA CYS A 273 -9.45 9.16 -40.50
C CYS A 273 -8.00 9.64 -40.59
N THR A 274 -7.59 10.48 -39.65
CA THR A 274 -6.20 10.91 -39.52
C THR A 274 -5.33 9.67 -39.26
N PRO A 275 -4.23 9.46 -40.00
CA PRO A 275 -3.35 8.33 -39.73
C PRO A 275 -2.66 8.56 -38.38
N ARG A 276 -2.84 7.64 -37.44
CA ARG A 276 -2.01 7.54 -36.25
C ARG A 276 -0.58 7.23 -36.72
N ALA A 277 0.37 8.09 -36.34
CA ALA A 277 1.78 7.97 -36.70
C ALA A 277 2.38 6.62 -36.28
N PRO A 278 3.37 6.08 -37.02
CA PRO A 278 4.03 4.82 -36.66
C PRO A 278 5.06 5.03 -35.54
N CYS A 279 5.12 4.02 -34.67
CA CYS A 279 6.14 3.65 -33.67
C CYS A 279 7.13 4.72 -33.18
#